data_AF-A0A1I0QMV4-F1
#
_entry.id   AF-A0A1I0QMV4-F1
#
_cell.length_a   1.000
_cell.length_b   1.000
_cell.length_c   1.000
_cell.angle_alpha   90.00
_cell.angle_beta   90.00
_cell.angle_gamma   90.00
#
_symmetry.space_group_name_H-M   'P 1'
#
loop_
_entity.id
_entity.type
_entity.pdbx_description
1 polymer ?
#
loop_
_entity_poly.entity_id
_entity_poly.type
_entity_poly.pdbx_seq_one_letter_code
_entity_poly.pdbx_strand_id
1 'polypeptide(L)' 'MSDFERIQSLIKDKAEAEARLSLIPYDGSPEIKENRSGKYLYIRKRIAGKLTSKYVDVYSDWVYKKLNG' A
#
# COMPACT_ATOMS: atom_id res chain seq x y z
N MET A 1 -30.06 8.97 14.21
CA MET A 1 -29.15 8.94 13.05
C MET A 1 -29.80 8.08 11.99
N SER A 2 -30.01 8.64 10.81
CA SER A 2 -30.47 7.88 9.65
C SER A 2 -29.34 6.99 9.13
N ASP A 3 -29.67 5.88 8.47
CA ASP A 3 -28.68 4.98 7.87
C ASP A 3 -27.78 5.71 6.86
N PHE A 4 -28.31 6.75 6.21
CA PHE A 4 -27.55 7.62 5.30
C PHE A 4 -26.42 8.37 6.02
N GLU A 5 -26.69 8.97 7.18
CA GLU A 5 -25.67 9.66 7.99
C GLU A 5 -24.59 8.69 8.47
N ARG A 6 -24.98 7.45 8.82
CA ARG A 6 -24.05 6.39 9.22
C ARG A 6 -23.12 5.98 8.08
N ILE A 7 -23.67 5.79 6.87
CA ILE A 7 -22.87 5.45 5.68
C ILE A 7 -21.89 6.57 5.35
N GLN A 8 -22.32 7.83 5.40
CA GLN A 8 -21.43 8.98 5.16
C GLN A 8 -20.28 9.04 6.18
N SER A 9 -20.56 8.79 7.46
CA SER A 9 -19.51 8.71 8.49
C SER A 9 -18.50 7.61 8.19
N LEU A 10 -18.98 6.41 7.83
CA LEU A 10 -18.09 5.27 7.55
C LEU A 10 -17.20 5.50 6.31
N ILE A 11 -17.73 6.17 5.29
CA ILE A 11 -16.93 6.55 4.11
C ILE A 11 -15.81 7.52 4.50
N LYS A 12 -16.14 8.51 5.35
CA LYS A 12 -15.16 9.48 5.84
C LYS A 12 -14.08 8.80 6.69
N ASP A 13 -14.47 7.93 7.62
CA ASP A 13 -13.54 7.20 8.48
C ASP A 13 -12.61 6.29 7.67
N LYS A 14 -13.14 5.64 6.61
CA LYS A 14 -12.35 4.84 5.69
C LYS A 14 -11.31 5.69 4.95
N ALA A 15 -11.72 6.82 4.37
CA ALA A 15 -10.82 7.69 3.63
C ALA A 15 -9.71 8.25 4.53
N GLU A 16 -10.04 8.59 5.78
CA GLU A 16 -9.06 9.06 6.76
C GLU A 16 -8.09 7.95 7.19
N ALA A 17 -8.59 6.72 7.39
CA ALA A 17 -7.75 5.56 7.68
C ALA A 17 -6.80 5.24 6.52
N GLU A 18 -7.28 5.30 5.27
CA GLU A 18 -6.47 5.10 4.06
C GLU A 18 -5.41 6.19 3.89
N ALA A 19 -5.77 7.46 4.13
CA ALA A 19 -4.81 8.57 4.10
C ALA A 19 -3.71 8.39 5.14
N ARG A 20 -4.06 8.03 6.39
CA ARG A 20 -3.09 7.72 7.44
C ARG A 20 -2.21 6.53 7.06
N LEU A 21 -2.79 5.47 6.49
CA LEU A 21 -2.05 4.30 6.04
C LEU A 21 -1.04 4.64 4.93
N SER A 22 -1.38 5.58 4.05
CA SER A 22 -0.51 6.05 2.97
C SER A 22 0.64 6.95 3.45
N LEU A 23 0.48 7.57 4.63
CA LEU A 23 1.51 8.40 5.27
C LEU A 23 2.47 7.57 6.12
N ILE A 24 2.07 6.35 6.53
CA ILE A 24 2.97 5.42 7.18
C ILE A 24 3.98 4.96 6.12
N PRO A 25 5.29 5.22 6.30
CA PRO A 25 6.30 4.66 5.40
C PRO A 25 6.11 3.15 5.38
N TYR A 26 5.96 2.58 4.18
CA TYR A 26 5.72 1.16 4.03
C TYR A 26 6.73 0.38 4.86
N ASP A 27 6.24 -0.38 5.85
CA ASP A 27 7.10 -1.15 6.73
C ASP A 27 7.64 -2.35 5.96
N GLY A 28 8.79 -2.18 5.33
CA GLY A 28 9.44 -3.18 4.51
C GLY A 28 10.32 -2.57 3.41
N SER A 29 11.12 -3.40 2.75
CA SER A 29 11.99 -2.97 1.66
C SER A 29 11.25 -3.09 0.32
N PRO A 30 11.20 -2.03 -0.51
CA PRO A 30 10.67 -2.14 -1.85
C PRO A 30 11.54 -3.04 -2.73
N GLU A 31 10.89 -3.98 -3.42
CA GLU A 31 11.51 -4.91 -4.34
C GLU A 31 10.81 -4.89 -5.68
N ILE A 32 11.60 -4.92 -6.75
CA ILE A 32 11.10 -4.99 -8.11
C ILE A 32 11.14 -6.46 -8.54
N LYS A 33 10.01 -6.99 -8.99
CA LYS A 33 9.93 -8.31 -9.61
C LYS A 33 9.54 -8.15 -11.07
N GLU A 34 10.32 -8.76 -11.95
CA GLU A 34 10.08 -8.78 -13.38
C GLU A 34 9.50 -10.13 -13.80
N ASN A 35 8.43 -10.11 -14.59
CA ASN A 35 7.86 -11.29 -15.25
C ASN A 35 7.73 -11.03 -16.76
N ARG A 36 7.22 -12.00 -17.52
CA ARG A 36 7.01 -11.87 -18.98
C ARG A 36 6.08 -10.72 -19.38
N SER A 37 5.24 -10.24 -18.47
CA SER A 37 4.24 -9.19 -18.69
C SER A 37 4.69 -7.81 -18.21
N GLY A 38 5.84 -7.70 -17.52
CA GLY A 38 6.40 -6.41 -17.08
C GLY A 38 7.07 -6.45 -15.71
N LYS A 39 7.43 -5.25 -15.23
CA LYS A 39 8.02 -5.04 -13.90
C LYS A 39 6.94 -4.60 -12.92
N TYR A 40 6.98 -5.16 -11.72
CA TYR A 40 6.01 -4.91 -10.65
C TYR A 40 6.73 -4.67 -9.33
N LEU A 41 6.11 -3.85 -8.51
CA LEU A 41 6.64 -3.41 -7.24
C LEU A 41 5.99 -4.17 -6.09
N TYR A 42 6.83 -4.67 -5.20
CA TYR A 42 6.44 -5.39 -4.01
C TYR A 42 7.08 -4.74 -2.78
N ILE A 43 6.42 -4.81 -1.64
CA ILE A 43 7.05 -4.52 -0.35
C ILE A 43 7.35 -5.83 0.34
N ARG A 44 8.63 -6.04 0.69
CA ARG A 44 9.09 -7.18 1.46
C ARG A 44 9.14 -6.82 2.94
N LYS A 45 8.39 -7.53 3.77
CA LYS A 45 8.40 -7.40 5.24
C LYS A 45 8.49 -8.77 5.90
N ARG A 46 9.11 -8.86 7.07
CA ARG A 46 8.97 -10.01 7.96
C ARG A 46 7.72 -9.88 8.82
N ILE A 47 6.81 -10.83 8.70
CA ILE A 47 5.62 -10.94 9.55
C ILE A 47 5.69 -12.30 10.24
N ALA A 48 5.69 -12.32 11.58
CA ALA A 48 5.78 -13.53 12.39
C ALA A 48 6.95 -14.46 11.98
N GLY A 49 8.12 -13.87 11.69
CA GLY A 49 9.31 -14.61 11.26
C GLY A 49 9.33 -15.08 9.80
N LYS A 50 8.22 -14.95 9.06
CA LYS A 50 8.14 -15.30 7.63
C LYS A 50 8.39 -14.07 6.77
N LEU A 51 9.20 -14.24 5.73
CA LEU A 51 9.42 -13.20 4.73
C LEU A 51 8.21 -13.16 3.79
N THR A 52 7.51 -12.02 3.78
CA THR A 52 6.29 -11.83 2.98
C THR A 52 6.52 -10.68 2.00
N SER A 53 6.17 -10.91 0.73
CA SER A 53 6.17 -9.87 -0.32
C SER A 53 4.74 -9.52 -0.67
N LYS A 54 4.32 -8.28 -0.41
CA LYS A 54 2.99 -7.78 -0.78
C LYS A 54 3.08 -6.99 -2.08
N TYR A 55 2.19 -7.27 -3.03
CA TYR A 55 2.07 -6.50 -4.27
C TYR A 55 1.65 -5.07 -3.96
N VAL A 56 2.30 -4.10 -4.61
CA VAL A 56 1.97 -2.67 -4.51
C VAL A 56 1.34 -2.20 -5.82
N ASP A 57 2.11 -2.21 -6.91
CA ASP A 57 1.68 -1.68 -8.20
C ASP A 57 2.61 -2.13 -9.35
N VAL A 58 2.30 -1.73 -10.58
CA VAL A 58 3.22 -1.79 -11.72
C VAL A 58 4.42 -0.88 -11.45
N TYR A 59 5.62 -1.35 -11.79
CA TYR A 59 6.83 -0.56 -11.63
C TYR A 59 6.75 0.72 -12.44
N SER A 60 6.96 1.85 -11.77
CA SER A 60 7.26 3.14 -12.38
C SER A 60 8.28 3.88 -11.55
N ASP A 61 9.14 4.65 -12.20
CA ASP A 61 10.24 5.37 -11.52
C ASP A 61 9.71 6.34 -10.47
N TRP A 62 8.52 6.90 -10.69
CA TRP A 62 7.85 7.77 -9.71
C TRP A 62 7.45 7.01 -8.43
N VAL A 63 6.82 5.84 -8.56
CA VAL A 63 6.41 5.04 -7.39
C VAL A 63 7.64 4.53 -6.64
N TYR A 64 8.66 4.05 -7.34
CA TYR A 64 9.90 3.57 -6.72
C TYR A 64 10.63 4.69 -5.93
N LYS A 65 10.70 5.90 -6.50
CA LYS A 65 11.30 7.05 -5.84
C LYS A 65 10.54 7.47 -4.57
N LYS A 66 9.21 7.34 -4.56
CA LYS A 66 8.38 7.63 -3.37
C LYS A 66 8.54 6.60 -2.26
N LEU A 67 8.90 5.35 -2.58
CA LEU A 67 9.13 4.30 -1.58
C LEU A 67 10.54 4.31 -0.97
N ASN A 68 11.49 4.98 -1.62
CA ASN A 68 12.90 5.04 -1.21
C ASN A 68 13.34 6.41 -0.69
N GLY A 69 12.44 7.40 -0.62
CA GLY A 69 12.71 8.76 -0.13
C GLY A 69 11.78 9.13 1.00
#